data_AF-A0A8T3SKI7-F1
#
_entry.id   AF-A0A8T3SKI7-F1
#
_cell.length_a   1.000
_cell.length_b   1.000
_cell.length_c   1.000
_cell.angle_alpha   90.00
_cell.angle_beta   90.00
_cell.angle_gamma   90.00
#
_symmetry.space_group_name_H-M   'P 1'
#
loop_
_entity.id
_entity.type
_entity.pdbx_description
1 polymer ?
#
loop_
_entity_poly.entity_id
_entity_poly.type
_entity_poly.pdbx_seq_one_letter_code
_entity_poly.pdbx_strand_id
1 'polypeptide(L)'
;MDKRWVFTLYFLEALPFALLTGVSVILYKNLNIDNIRIAFFTSLITIPYFLKPLLAPLLESYMTKRGVILIMSFSIAFLLLILAFILNLPNFFYSSIGIFFLLGLASAINDIHIDGLYITQLSKKNKQAI
;
A
#
# COMPACT_ATOMS: atom_id res chain seq x y z
N MET A 1 -13.77 16.77 16.84
CA MET A 1 -13.25 16.54 15.47
C MET A 1 -13.70 15.14 15.06
N ASP A 2 -14.56 15.04 14.05
CA ASP A 2 -15.31 13.82 13.71
C ASP A 2 -14.41 12.58 13.55
N LYS A 3 -14.74 11.50 14.27
CA LYS A 3 -13.98 10.23 14.30
C LYS A 3 -14.28 9.33 13.09
N ARG A 4 -15.14 9.76 12.17
CA ARG A 4 -15.71 8.92 11.09
C ARG A 4 -14.75 8.65 9.93
N TRP A 5 -13.87 9.59 9.60
CA TRP A 5 -12.94 9.47 8.47
C TRP A 5 -11.86 8.39 8.68
N VAL A 6 -11.55 8.05 9.93
CA VAL A 6 -10.51 7.03 10.23
C VAL A 6 -10.99 5.63 9.86
N PHE A 7 -12.26 5.32 10.09
CA PHE A 7 -12.81 4.05 9.62
C PHE A 7 -12.73 3.94 8.10
N THR A 8 -13.09 5.02 7.39
CA THR A 8 -12.99 5.07 5.92
C THR A 8 -11.55 4.92 5.45
N LEU A 9 -10.58 5.58 6.10
CA LEU A 9 -9.16 5.41 5.75
C LEU A 9 -8.66 3.99 5.98
N TYR A 10 -9.00 3.40 7.13
CA TYR A 10 -8.62 2.03 7.46
C TYR A 10 -9.19 1.03 6.46
N PHE A 11 -10.43 1.24 6.02
CA PHE A 11 -11.04 0.44 4.97
C PHE A 11 -10.34 0.62 3.62
N LEU A 12 -10.03 1.86 3.22
CA LEU A 12 -9.41 2.17 1.92
C LEU A 12 -7.96 1.71 1.82
N GLU A 13 -7.25 1.62 2.93
CA GLU A 13 -5.87 1.11 2.99
C GLU A 13 -5.76 -0.36 2.57
N ALA A 14 -6.84 -1.15 2.65
CA ALA A 14 -6.85 -2.51 2.11
C ALA A 14 -6.77 -2.56 0.57
N LEU A 15 -7.14 -1.48 -0.13
CA LEU A 15 -7.23 -1.48 -1.60
C LEU A 15 -5.89 -1.70 -2.29
N PRO A 16 -4.80 -0.96 -1.97
CA PRO A 16 -3.54 -1.16 -2.66
C PRO A 16 -2.95 -2.54 -2.35
N PHE A 17 -3.18 -3.08 -1.15
CA PHE A 17 -2.79 -4.45 -0.82
C PHE A 17 -3.51 -5.49 -1.70
N ALA A 18 -4.83 -5.35 -1.89
CA ALA A 18 -5.60 -6.21 -2.78
C ALA A 18 -5.15 -6.10 -4.25
N LEU A 19 -4.74 -4.90 -4.68
CA LEU A 19 -4.18 -4.69 -6.01
C LEU A 19 -2.87 -5.46 -6.21
N LEU A 20 -1.99 -5.44 -5.20
CA LEU A 20 -0.68 -6.09 -5.25
C LEU A 20 -0.78 -7.62 -5.22
N THR A 21 -1.66 -8.17 -4.39
CA THR A 21 -1.73 -9.63 -4.13
C THR A 21 -2.70 -10.38 -5.03
N GLY A 22 -3.82 -9.75 -5.42
CA GLY A 22 -4.85 -10.37 -6.25
C GLY A 22 -4.85 -9.85 -7.68
N VAL A 23 -5.05 -8.54 -7.84
CA VAL A 23 -5.27 -7.95 -9.18
C VAL A 23 -4.03 -8.07 -10.07
N SER A 24 -2.83 -7.91 -9.52
CA SER A 24 -1.58 -8.07 -10.28
C SER A 24 -1.43 -9.47 -10.91
N VAL A 25 -1.80 -10.53 -10.17
CA VAL A 25 -1.75 -11.92 -10.63
C VAL A 25 -2.73 -12.12 -11.79
N ILE A 26 -3.96 -11.66 -11.62
CA ILE A 26 -5.02 -11.78 -12.63
C ILE A 26 -4.64 -10.98 -13.89
N LEU A 27 -4.11 -9.76 -13.70
CA LEU A 27 -3.66 -8.89 -14.78
C LEU A 27 -2.60 -9.58 -15.65
N TYR A 28 -1.52 -10.08 -15.04
CA TYR A 28 -0.46 -10.75 -15.80
C TYR A 28 -0.92 -12.06 -16.42
N LYS A 29 -1.85 -12.77 -15.77
CA LYS A 29 -2.42 -13.99 -16.33
C LYS A 29 -3.22 -13.71 -17.60
N ASN A 30 -4.01 -12.64 -17.61
CA ASN A 30 -4.77 -12.19 -18.78
C ASN A 30 -3.89 -11.68 -19.92
N LEU A 31 -2.67 -11.23 -19.60
CA LEU A 31 -1.65 -10.80 -20.58
C LEU A 31 -0.76 -11.96 -21.06
N ASN A 32 -1.18 -13.21 -20.84
CA ASN A 32 -0.49 -14.43 -21.27
C ASN A 32 0.95 -14.58 -20.73
N ILE A 33 1.23 -14.01 -19.55
CA ILE A 33 2.51 -14.23 -18.87
C ILE A 33 2.53 -15.60 -18.20
N ASP A 34 3.69 -16.25 -18.23
CA ASP A 34 3.90 -17.55 -17.60
C ASP A 34 3.72 -17.51 -16.07
N ASN A 35 3.08 -18.54 -15.52
CA ASN A 35 2.73 -18.64 -14.11
C ASN A 35 3.97 -18.65 -13.20
N ILE A 36 5.08 -19.26 -13.64
CA ILE A 36 6.31 -19.32 -12.86
C ILE A 36 6.87 -17.91 -12.66
N ARG A 37 6.87 -17.10 -13.73
CA ARG A 37 7.30 -15.70 -13.66
C ARG A 37 6.37 -14.88 -12.79
N ILE A 38 5.05 -15.04 -12.94
CA ILE A 38 4.06 -14.34 -12.11
C ILE A 38 4.34 -14.64 -10.64
N ALA A 39 4.40 -15.92 -10.24
CA ALA A 39 4.63 -16.30 -8.85
C ALA A 39 5.93 -15.72 -8.27
N PHE A 40 7.01 -15.76 -9.05
CA PHE A 40 8.28 -15.17 -8.64
C PHE A 40 8.17 -13.65 -8.42
N PHE A 41 7.66 -12.91 -9.40
CA PHE A 41 7.61 -11.46 -9.32
C PHE A 41 6.55 -10.93 -8.35
N THR A 42 5.42 -11.60 -8.19
CA THR A 42 4.42 -11.21 -7.18
C THR A 42 4.94 -11.44 -5.77
N SER A 43 5.74 -12.48 -5.55
CA SER A 43 6.44 -12.64 -4.26
C SER A 43 7.38 -11.46 -3.97
N LEU A 44 8.07 -10.95 -4.99
CA LEU A 44 8.95 -9.79 -4.88
C LEU A 44 8.18 -8.51 -4.56
N ILE A 45 7.02 -8.30 -5.22
CA ILE A 45 6.14 -7.15 -4.99
C ILE A 45 5.62 -7.12 -3.54
N THR A 46 5.47 -8.26 -2.87
CA THR A 46 5.02 -8.34 -1.47
C THR A 46 6.11 -8.16 -0.42
N ILE A 47 7.40 -8.13 -0.80
CA ILE A 47 8.52 -7.94 0.14
C ILE A 47 8.38 -6.72 1.05
N PRO A 48 7.95 -5.53 0.55
CA PRO A 48 7.73 -4.36 1.40
C PRO A 48 6.84 -4.64 2.63
N TYR A 49 5.82 -5.46 2.46
CA TYR A 49 4.92 -5.84 3.56
C TYR A 49 5.58 -6.77 4.58
N PHE A 50 6.46 -7.68 4.13
CA PHE A 50 7.25 -8.52 5.05
C PHE A 50 8.25 -7.70 5.87
N LEU A 51 8.74 -6.57 5.33
CA LEU A 51 9.63 -5.65 6.02
C LEU A 51 8.89 -4.66 6.92
N LYS A 52 7.55 -4.59 6.85
CA LYS A 52 6.70 -3.69 7.64
C LYS A 52 7.03 -3.73 9.15
N PRO A 53 7.22 -4.89 9.81
CA PRO A 53 7.55 -4.94 11.24
C PRO A 53 8.87 -4.24 11.60
N LEU A 54 9.87 -4.26 10.70
CA LEU A 54 11.12 -3.54 10.91
C LEU A 54 10.97 -2.03 10.63
N LEU A 55 10.18 -1.67 9.62
CA LEU A 55 9.98 -0.27 9.22
C LEU A 55 9.07 0.50 10.19
N ALA A 56 8.14 -0.18 10.86
CA ALA A 56 7.19 0.43 11.78
C ALA A 56 7.85 1.28 12.89
N PRO A 57 8.76 0.74 13.74
CA PRO A 57 9.39 1.54 14.81
C PRO A 57 10.24 2.70 14.27
N LEU A 58 10.85 2.51 13.10
CA LEU A 58 11.65 3.56 12.45
C LEU A 58 10.76 4.69 11.95
N LEU A 59 9.63 4.40 11.32
CA LEU A 59 8.79 5.43 10.70
C LEU A 59 7.90 6.16 11.71
N GLU A 60 7.49 5.49 12.80
CA GLU A 60 6.69 6.10 13.85
C GLU A 60 7.43 7.19 14.64
N SER A 61 8.77 7.16 14.69
CA SER A 61 9.57 8.07 15.51
C SER A 61 9.84 9.44 14.88
N TYR A 62 9.74 9.61 13.56
CA TYR A 62 10.32 10.78 12.87
C TYR A 62 9.31 11.77 12.25
N MET A 63 8.03 11.42 12.08
CA MET A 63 7.10 12.26 11.30
C MET A 63 5.69 12.45 11.86
N THR A 64 5.03 13.53 11.42
CA THR A 64 3.62 13.80 11.74
C THR A 64 2.71 12.82 11.00
N LYS A 65 1.98 11.97 11.75
CA LYS A 65 1.17 10.85 11.20
C LYS A 65 0.25 11.26 10.04
N ARG A 66 -0.38 12.44 10.10
CA ARG A 66 -1.33 12.90 9.08
C ARG A 66 -0.68 13.36 7.77
N GLY A 67 0.48 14.01 7.85
CA GLY A 67 1.18 14.51 6.66
C GLY A 67 1.67 13.35 5.80
N VAL A 68 2.22 12.31 6.43
CA VAL A 68 2.69 11.11 5.75
C VAL A 68 1.55 10.37 5.07
N ILE A 69 0.41 10.19 5.74
CA ILE A 69 -0.76 9.53 5.14
C ILE A 69 -1.22 10.24 3.86
N LEU A 70 -1.28 11.58 3.88
CA LEU A 70 -1.65 12.35 2.70
C LEU A 70 -0.64 12.19 1.56
N ILE A 71 0.66 12.36 1.84
CA ILE A 71 1.71 12.24 0.84
C ILE A 71 1.74 10.83 0.23
N MET A 72 1.62 9.79 1.06
CA MET A 72 1.60 8.40 0.59
C MET A 72 0.34 8.10 -0.21
N SER A 73 -0.83 8.59 0.20
CA SER A 73 -2.08 8.41 -0.55
C SER A 73 -2.01 9.04 -1.95
N PHE A 74 -1.47 10.25 -2.07
CA PHE A 74 -1.21 10.88 -3.38
C PHE A 74 -0.17 10.11 -4.19
N SER A 75 0.88 9.60 -3.54
CA SER A 75 1.92 8.81 -4.20
C SER A 75 1.35 7.50 -4.76
N ILE A 76 0.49 6.81 -4.02
CA ILE A 76 -0.21 5.60 -4.48
C ILE A 76 -1.10 5.91 -5.68
N ALA A 77 -1.90 6.98 -5.61
CA ALA A 77 -2.76 7.40 -6.73
C ALA A 77 -1.93 7.72 -8.00
N PHE A 78 -0.80 8.42 -7.82
CA PHE A 78 0.10 8.75 -8.93
C PHE A 78 0.77 7.51 -9.53
N LEU A 79 1.23 6.57 -8.69
CA LEU A 79 1.81 5.30 -9.15
C LEU A 79 0.79 4.45 -9.92
N LEU A 80 -0.48 4.46 -9.51
CA LEU A 80 -1.55 3.77 -10.25
C LEU A 80 -1.79 4.40 -11.63
N LEU A 81 -1.72 5.73 -11.73
CA LEU A 81 -1.84 6.42 -13.01
C LEU A 81 -0.66 6.09 -13.94
N ILE A 82 0.56 6.06 -13.40
CA ILE A 82 1.75 5.62 -14.14
C ILE A 82 1.60 4.16 -14.58
N LEU A 83 1.13 3.29 -13.69
CA LEU A 83 0.92 1.87 -13.99
C LEU A 83 -0.04 1.70 -15.17
N ALA A 84 -1.16 2.43 -15.17
CA ALA A 84 -2.12 2.41 -16.27
C ALA A 84 -1.49 2.82 -17.61
N PHE A 85 -0.59 3.80 -17.59
CA PHE A 85 0.15 4.22 -18.79
C PHE A 85 1.17 3.15 -19.25
N ILE A 86 1.94 2.58 -18.33
CA ILE A 86 2.98 1.57 -18.62
C ILE A 86 2.40 0.32 -19.26
N LEU A 87 1.19 -0.10 -18.86
CA LEU A 87 0.54 -1.29 -19.41
C LEU A 87 0.28 -1.20 -20.93
N ASN A 88 0.31 -0.01 -21.52
CA ASN A 88 0.16 0.19 -22.96
C ASN A 88 1.49 0.13 -23.74
N LEU A 89 2.64 -0.01 -23.05
CA LEU A 89 3.96 -0.02 -23.67
C LEU A 89 4.42 -1.45 -24.05
N PRO A 90 5.29 -1.61 -25.07
CA PRO A 90 5.76 -2.92 -25.52
C PRO A 90 6.57 -3.71 -24.45
N ASN A 91 7.25 -3.01 -23.53
CA ASN A 91 8.01 -3.61 -22.43
C ASN A 91 7.29 -3.46 -21.07
N PHE A 92 5.95 -3.53 -21.06
CA PHE A 92 5.16 -3.26 -19.86
C PHE A 92 5.57 -4.11 -18.66
N PHE A 93 5.90 -5.39 -18.85
CA PHE A 93 6.01 -6.37 -17.76
C PHE A 93 7.03 -5.99 -16.68
N TYR A 94 8.28 -5.74 -17.08
CA TYR A 94 9.34 -5.41 -16.12
C TYR A 94 9.14 -4.01 -15.51
N SER A 95 8.67 -3.05 -16.31
CA SER A 95 8.37 -1.70 -15.84
C SER A 95 7.21 -1.69 -14.85
N SER A 96 6.15 -2.47 -15.10
CA SER A 96 4.99 -2.57 -14.22
C SER A 96 5.35 -3.26 -12.90
N ILE A 97 6.23 -4.27 -12.91
CA ILE A 97 6.76 -4.87 -11.67
C ILE A 97 7.46 -3.81 -10.81
N GLY A 98 8.31 -2.97 -11.41
CA GLY A 98 8.98 -1.88 -10.69
C GLY A 98 7.99 -0.91 -10.05
N ILE A 99 6.94 -0.53 -10.78
CA ILE A 99 5.89 0.34 -10.25
C ILE A 99 5.06 -0.34 -9.16
N PHE A 100 4.70 -1.62 -9.34
CA PHE A 100 4.01 -2.38 -8.29
C PHE A 100 4.85 -2.50 -7.02
N PHE A 101 6.16 -2.67 -7.15
CA PHE A 101 7.06 -2.70 -6.00
C PHE A 101 7.07 -1.36 -5.24
N LEU A 102 7.18 -0.23 -5.96
CA LEU A 102 7.07 1.10 -5.38
C LEU A 102 5.70 1.35 -4.74
N LEU A 103 4.64 0.85 -5.37
CA LEU A 103 3.28 0.92 -4.83
C LEU A 103 3.15 0.10 -3.54
N GLY A 104 3.80 -1.07 -3.47
CA GLY A 104 3.91 -1.88 -2.27
C GLY A 104 4.65 -1.16 -1.14
N LEU A 105 5.75 -0.48 -1.43
CA LEU A 105 6.48 0.34 -0.45
C LEU A 105 5.62 1.51 0.07
N ALA A 106 5.05 2.31 -0.83
CA ALA A 106 4.21 3.44 -0.46
C ALA A 106 2.98 2.99 0.36
N SER A 107 2.38 1.86 -0.03
CA SER A 107 1.25 1.27 0.66
C SER A 107 1.61 0.77 2.06
N ALA A 108 2.71 0.03 2.22
CA ALA A 108 3.17 -0.45 3.52
C ALA A 108 3.49 0.71 4.50
N ILE A 109 4.09 1.79 4.00
CA ILE A 109 4.33 3.02 4.79
C ILE A 109 3.01 3.67 5.19
N ASN A 110 2.07 3.81 4.25
CA ASN A 110 0.75 4.41 4.52
C ASN A 110 0.00 3.62 5.61
N ASP A 111 0.00 2.31 5.47
CA ASP A 111 -0.62 1.34 6.37
C ASP A 111 -0.07 1.46 7.81
N ILE A 112 1.26 1.46 8.00
CA ILE A 112 1.88 1.70 9.33
C ILE A 112 1.32 2.97 10.01
N HIS A 113 1.18 4.06 9.25
CA HIS A 113 0.73 5.33 9.81
C HIS A 113 -0.78 5.35 10.10
N ILE A 114 -1.59 4.68 9.29
CA ILE A 114 -3.04 4.56 9.51
C ILE A 114 -3.31 3.64 10.70
N ASP A 115 -2.64 2.48 10.80
CA ASP A 115 -2.66 1.58 11.97
C ASP A 115 -2.34 2.35 13.25
N GLY A 116 -1.21 3.07 13.26
CA GLY A 116 -0.78 3.87 14.41
C GLY A 116 -1.76 5.00 14.75
N LEU A 117 -2.46 5.57 13.77
CA LEU A 117 -3.48 6.60 13.98
C LEU A 117 -4.78 5.99 14.53
N TYR A 118 -5.17 4.82 14.05
CA TYR A 118 -6.35 4.08 14.51
C TYR A 118 -6.22 3.66 15.98
N ILE A 119 -5.10 3.04 16.37
CA ILE A 119 -4.84 2.62 17.76
C ILE A 119 -4.83 3.83 18.71
N THR A 120 -4.22 4.94 18.29
CA THR A 120 -4.20 6.19 19.10
C THR A 120 -5.63 6.71 19.35
N GLN A 121 -6.53 6.58 18.38
CA GLN A 121 -7.92 7.02 18.53
C GLN A 121 -8.77 6.06 19.37
N LEU A 122 -8.55 4.75 19.24
CA LEU A 122 -9.19 3.76 20.11
C LEU A 122 -8.77 3.95 21.57
N SER A 123 -7.48 4.16 21.85
CA SER A 123 -6.98 4.39 23.21
C SER A 123 -7.60 5.65 23.85
N LYS A 124 -7.77 6.74 23.08
CA LYS A 124 -8.49 7.93 23.54
C LYS A 124 -9.97 7.67 23.83
N LYS A 125 -10.63 6.79 23.05
CA LYS A 125 -12.03 6.42 23.29
C LYS A 125 -12.18 5.65 24.60
N ASN A 126 -11.28 4.69 24.89
CA ASN A 126 -11.31 3.93 26.15
C ASN A 126 -11.02 4.81 27.37
N LYS A 127 -10.15 5.82 27.27
CA LYS A 127 -9.88 6.76 28.38
C LYS A 127 -10.98 7.80 28.64
N GLN A 128 -11.93 7.97 27.73
CA GLN A 128 -13.07 8.90 27.89
C GLN A 128 -14.36 8.21 28.40
N ALA A 129 -14.33 6.88 28.53
CA ALA A 129 -15.46 6.06 28.99
C ALA A 129 -15.29 5.58 30.45
N ILE A 130 -14.34 6.17 31.18
CA ILE A 130 -14.09 6.01 32.62
C ILE A 130 -14.13 7.41 33.21
#